data_AF-A0A818JPU4-F1
#
_entry.id   AF-A0A818JPU4-F1
#
_cell.length_a   1.000
_cell.length_b   1.000
_cell.length_c   1.000
_cell.angle_alpha   90.00
_cell.angle_beta   90.00
_cell.angle_gamma   90.00
#
_symmetry.space_group_name_H-M   'P 1'
#
loop_
_entity.id
_entity.type
_entity.pdbx_description
1 polymer ?
#
loop_
_entity_poly.entity_id
_entity_poly.type
_entity_poly.pdbx_seq_one_letter_code
_entity_poly.pdbx_strand_id
1 'polypeptide(L)'
;MTSTKHTSLTTTKYTGHIEDSSILQTFIRTDLSNQRIPVTHLFIAHYHAYPCTVVIQASTSLGKLHVPTIRRYIENDHKHNSTEDIIKREYHPIIRSFYITDFLANLGNGIMIDCENCQLINDIDNPNKYKSDGFDDYFLIVEKVRINYLPEHDIYVNDELASKLSSFYVLQTKSTTIQVNCF
;
A
#
# COMPACT_ATOMS: atom_id res chain seq x y z
N MET A 1 5.38 31.15 -16.64
CA MET A 1 5.09 30.74 -15.25
C MET A 1 3.90 29.79 -15.28
N THR A 2 4.16 28.49 -15.24
CA THR A 2 3.15 27.43 -15.37
C THR A 2 2.56 27.12 -14.00
N SER A 3 1.27 27.46 -13.85
CA SER A 3 0.45 27.17 -12.67
C SER A 3 0.10 25.68 -12.63
N THR A 4 0.61 24.96 -11.63
CA THR A 4 0.26 23.57 -11.36
C THR A 4 -1.16 23.52 -10.77
N LYS A 5 -2.11 22.95 -11.51
CA LYS A 5 -3.45 22.65 -10.99
C LYS A 5 -3.35 21.45 -10.05
N HIS A 6 -3.58 21.69 -8.76
CA HIS A 6 -3.88 20.62 -7.81
C HIS A 6 -5.27 20.06 -8.14
N THR A 7 -5.31 18.81 -8.62
CA THR A 7 -6.57 18.07 -8.78
C THR A 7 -7.00 17.58 -7.40
N SER A 8 -7.94 18.29 -6.78
CA SER A 8 -8.59 17.88 -5.53
C SER A 8 -9.42 16.62 -5.80
N LEU A 9 -9.06 15.52 -5.12
CA LEU A 9 -9.84 14.27 -5.12
C LEU A 9 -11.06 14.45 -4.21
N THR A 10 -12.23 14.22 -4.77
CA THR A 10 -13.54 14.33 -4.13
C THR A 10 -13.68 13.40 -2.93
N THR A 11 -13.78 13.96 -1.73
CA THR A 11 -14.25 13.30 -0.50
C THR A 11 -15.77 13.14 -0.56
N THR A 12 -16.26 11.94 -0.87
CA THR A 12 -17.70 11.65 -0.82
C THR A 12 -18.10 11.40 0.64
N LYS A 13 -18.58 12.44 1.34
CA LYS A 13 -19.20 12.29 2.67
C LYS A 13 -20.56 11.60 2.51
N TYR A 14 -20.65 10.34 2.96
CA TYR A 14 -21.92 9.62 3.08
C TYR A 14 -22.13 9.21 4.53
N THR A 15 -23.17 9.74 5.18
CA THR A 15 -23.57 9.41 6.55
C THR A 15 -24.69 8.38 6.49
N GLY A 16 -24.34 7.10 6.37
CA GLY A 16 -25.30 5.99 6.46
C GLY A 16 -25.07 5.21 7.74
N HIS A 17 -26.07 5.14 8.62
CA HIS A 17 -26.12 4.17 9.71
C HIS A 17 -26.33 2.78 9.11
N ILE A 18 -25.35 1.89 9.26
CA ILE A 18 -25.49 0.48 8.89
C ILE A 18 -25.75 -0.32 10.18
N GLU A 19 -26.77 -1.16 10.20
CA GLU A 19 -27.08 -2.01 11.36
C GLU A 19 -26.08 -3.18 11.46
N ASP A 20 -25.44 -3.30 12.62
CA ASP A 20 -24.19 -4.04 12.86
C ASP A 20 -24.27 -5.58 12.83
N SER A 21 -25.46 -6.16 12.97
CA SER A 21 -25.57 -7.57 13.36
C SER A 21 -25.30 -8.59 12.24
N SER A 22 -25.56 -8.24 10.97
CA SER A 22 -25.34 -9.15 9.83
C SER A 22 -23.92 -9.09 9.27
N ILE A 23 -23.26 -7.94 9.40
CA ILE A 23 -21.87 -7.72 8.96
C ILE A 23 -20.95 -8.52 9.88
N LEU A 24 -20.99 -8.28 11.19
CA LEU A 24 -20.11 -8.91 12.19
C LEU A 24 -20.09 -10.45 12.15
N GLN A 25 -21.23 -11.12 11.98
CA GLN A 25 -21.28 -12.59 11.98
C GLN A 25 -20.63 -13.24 10.75
N THR A 26 -20.48 -12.50 9.66
CA THR A 26 -19.85 -13.00 8.44
C THR A 26 -18.33 -12.92 8.51
N PHE A 27 -17.76 -11.94 9.23
CA PHE A 27 -16.30 -11.70 9.29
C PHE A 27 -15.55 -12.55 10.33
N ILE A 28 -16.19 -12.94 11.45
CA ILE A 28 -15.51 -13.63 12.57
C ILE A 28 -15.21 -15.11 12.25
N ARG A 29 -15.76 -15.68 11.17
CA ARG A 29 -15.61 -17.11 10.82
C ARG A 29 -14.68 -17.40 9.65
N THR A 30 -14.17 -16.38 8.96
CA THR A 30 -13.34 -16.59 7.78
C THR A 30 -11.88 -16.64 8.17
N ASP A 31 -11.21 -17.74 7.84
CA ASP A 31 -9.76 -17.81 7.82
C ASP A 31 -9.21 -16.71 6.88
N LEU A 32 -8.83 -15.57 7.48
CA LEU A 32 -8.35 -14.36 6.80
C LEU A 32 -7.09 -14.63 5.95
N SER A 33 -6.48 -15.80 6.08
CA SER A 33 -5.30 -16.18 5.30
C SER A 33 -5.58 -16.44 3.82
N ASN A 34 -6.83 -16.76 3.45
CA ASN A 34 -7.14 -17.27 2.10
C ASN A 34 -8.33 -16.60 1.38
N GLN A 35 -9.00 -15.62 1.98
CA GLN A 35 -10.08 -14.89 1.30
C GLN A 35 -9.71 -13.42 1.10
N ARG A 36 -9.77 -12.96 -0.16
CA ARG A 36 -9.68 -11.55 -0.54
C ARG A 36 -10.90 -10.81 0.02
N ILE A 37 -10.85 -10.42 1.29
CA ILE A 37 -11.80 -9.47 1.85
C ILE A 37 -11.30 -8.07 1.47
N PRO A 38 -12.08 -7.27 0.73
CA PRO A 38 -11.71 -5.88 0.43
C PRO A 38 -11.44 -5.08 1.70
N VAL A 39 -10.38 -4.27 1.71
CA VAL A 39 -10.00 -3.42 2.85
C VAL A 39 -11.17 -2.58 3.37
N THR A 40 -12.03 -2.07 2.48
CA THR A 40 -13.21 -1.28 2.85
C THR A 40 -14.20 -2.08 3.69
N HIS A 41 -14.37 -3.38 3.42
CA HIS A 41 -15.26 -4.22 4.22
C HIS A 41 -14.68 -4.49 5.62
N LEU A 42 -13.37 -4.72 5.72
CA LEU A 42 -12.70 -4.87 7.01
C LEU A 42 -12.78 -3.58 7.82
N PHE A 43 -12.62 -2.43 7.16
CA PHE A 43 -12.74 -1.12 7.78
C PHE A 43 -14.16 -0.90 8.35
N ILE A 44 -15.19 -1.14 7.54
CA ILE A 44 -16.59 -1.00 7.98
C ILE A 44 -16.90 -1.97 9.13
N ALA A 45 -16.42 -3.21 9.05
CA ALA A 45 -16.67 -4.21 10.08
C ALA A 45 -15.96 -3.89 11.40
N HIS A 46 -14.80 -3.23 11.36
CA HIS A 46 -14.00 -2.93 12.54
C HIS A 46 -14.36 -1.58 13.18
N TYR A 47 -14.59 -0.55 12.35
CA TYR A 47 -14.82 0.82 12.81
C TYR A 47 -16.27 1.27 12.73
N HIS A 48 -17.16 0.44 12.18
CA HIS A 48 -18.58 0.76 12.02
C HIS A 48 -18.80 2.07 11.24
N ALA A 49 -17.93 2.34 10.26
CA ALA A 49 -17.88 3.59 9.53
C ALA A 49 -17.45 3.39 8.07
N TYR A 50 -17.93 4.27 7.19
CA TYR A 50 -17.43 4.36 5.82
C TYR A 50 -16.09 5.10 5.78
N PRO A 51 -15.03 4.52 5.20
CA PRO A 51 -13.74 5.18 5.15
C PRO A 51 -13.72 6.33 4.14
N CYS A 52 -13.01 7.38 4.47
CA CYS A 52 -12.34 8.21 3.48
C CYS A 52 -11.16 7.44 2.91
N THR A 53 -10.82 7.67 1.63
CA THR A 53 -9.75 6.95 0.97
C THR A 53 -8.80 7.91 0.27
N VAL A 54 -7.51 7.76 0.52
CA VAL A 54 -6.43 8.41 -0.22
C VAL A 54 -5.61 7.33 -0.92
N VAL A 55 -5.34 7.54 -2.21
CA VAL A 55 -4.49 6.67 -3.01
C VAL A 55 -3.19 7.40 -3.31
N ILE A 56 -2.09 6.83 -2.85
CA ILE A 56 -0.75 7.32 -3.14
C ILE A 56 -0.25 6.55 -4.36
N GLN A 57 0.20 7.30 -5.35
CA GLN A 57 0.89 6.78 -6.51
C GLN A 57 2.13 7.63 -6.72
N ALA A 58 3.23 7.03 -7.17
CA ALA A 58 4.42 7.81 -7.50
C ALA A 58 4.10 8.83 -8.60
N SER A 59 4.76 9.99 -8.53
CA SER A 59 4.51 11.13 -9.43
C SER A 59 4.89 10.88 -10.89
N THR A 60 5.62 9.80 -11.17
CA THR A 60 6.09 9.44 -12.51
C THR A 60 5.65 8.02 -12.87
N SER A 61 5.53 7.74 -14.17
CA SER A 61 5.14 6.41 -14.66
C SER A 61 6.13 5.31 -14.29
N LEU A 62 7.39 5.68 -14.05
CA LEU A 62 8.47 4.76 -13.65
C LEU A 62 8.63 4.68 -12.13
N GLY A 63 8.08 5.64 -11.39
CA GLY A 63 8.14 5.66 -9.95
C GLY A 63 7.33 4.53 -9.36
N LYS A 64 7.93 3.80 -8.42
CA LYS A 64 7.28 2.75 -7.65
C LYS A 64 7.59 2.98 -6.18
N LEU A 65 6.64 2.63 -5.31
CA LEU A 65 6.79 2.82 -3.87
C LEU A 65 7.50 1.61 -3.28
N HIS A 66 8.46 1.86 -2.39
CA HIS A 66 9.30 0.84 -1.77
C HIS A 66 8.64 0.28 -0.52
N VAL A 67 8.12 -0.94 -0.63
CA VAL A 67 7.26 -1.57 0.38
C VAL A 67 7.98 -1.74 1.73
N PRO A 68 9.24 -2.20 1.79
CA PRO A 68 9.91 -2.39 3.08
C PRO A 68 10.24 -1.08 3.81
N THR A 69 10.47 0.02 3.08
CA THR A 69 10.59 1.34 3.72
C THR A 69 9.24 1.77 4.32
N ILE A 70 8.13 1.57 3.60
CA ILE A 70 6.78 1.86 4.12
C ILE A 70 6.52 1.05 5.39
N ARG A 71 6.75 -0.26 5.38
CA ARG A 71 6.51 -1.13 6.55
C ARG A 71 7.36 -0.71 7.74
N ARG A 72 8.64 -0.42 7.55
CA ARG A 72 9.52 0.08 8.63
C ARG A 72 9.07 1.43 9.18
N TYR A 73 8.57 2.32 8.34
CA TYR A 73 8.05 3.61 8.79
C TYR A 73 6.81 3.39 9.68
N ILE A 74 5.88 2.53 9.25
CA ILE A 74 4.69 2.16 10.02
C ILE A 74 5.08 1.52 11.38
N GLU A 75 5.98 0.53 11.37
CA GLU A 75 6.42 -0.18 12.58
C GLU A 75 7.11 0.77 13.58
N ASN A 76 8.03 1.61 13.11
CA ASN A 76 8.85 2.44 14.01
C ASN A 76 8.15 3.74 14.43
N ASP A 77 7.57 4.47 13.48
CA ASP A 77 7.08 5.82 13.74
C ASP A 77 5.64 5.81 14.26
N HIS A 78 4.84 4.80 13.88
CA HIS A 78 3.48 4.62 14.38
C HIS A 78 3.38 3.55 15.47
N LYS A 79 4.51 2.93 15.87
CA LYS A 79 4.57 1.85 16.87
C LYS A 79 3.60 0.70 16.54
N HIS A 80 3.41 0.46 15.26
CA HIS A 80 2.46 -0.54 14.75
C HIS A 80 2.97 -1.96 15.02
N ASN A 81 2.06 -2.84 15.48
CA ASN A 81 2.38 -4.24 15.68
C ASN A 81 2.16 -5.05 14.40
N SER A 82 3.24 -5.37 13.67
CA SER A 82 3.13 -6.07 12.39
C SER A 82 2.68 -7.53 12.47
N THR A 83 2.49 -8.10 13.66
CA THR A 83 1.86 -9.44 13.80
C THR A 83 0.36 -9.43 13.52
N GLU A 84 -0.27 -8.25 13.56
CA GLU A 84 -1.70 -8.08 13.28
C GLU A 84 -1.96 -7.76 11.79
N ASP A 85 -0.90 -7.65 10.99
CA ASP A 85 -1.00 -7.46 9.55
C ASP A 85 -1.63 -8.69 8.89
N ILE A 86 -2.55 -8.46 7.96
CA ILE A 86 -2.94 -9.49 6.99
C ILE A 86 -1.91 -9.47 5.87
N ILE A 87 -1.16 -10.55 5.71
CA ILE A 87 -0.05 -10.65 4.75
C ILE A 87 -0.26 -11.84 3.83
N LYS A 88 -0.26 -11.58 2.52
CA LYS A 88 -0.15 -12.61 1.49
C LYS A 88 1.28 -12.70 1.01
N ARG A 89 1.77 -13.94 0.84
CA ARG A 89 3.14 -14.21 0.37
C ARG A 89 3.13 -15.14 -0.84
N GLU A 90 4.08 -14.93 -1.72
CA GLU A 90 4.36 -15.84 -2.85
C GLU A 90 5.83 -16.22 -2.89
N TYR A 91 6.12 -17.40 -3.44
CA TYR A 91 7.49 -17.89 -3.59
C TYR A 91 8.11 -17.35 -4.87
N HIS A 92 9.27 -16.72 -4.78
CA HIS A 92 10.03 -16.26 -5.94
C HIS A 92 11.09 -17.31 -6.33
N PRO A 93 11.01 -17.92 -7.52
CA PRO A 93 11.84 -19.07 -7.87
C PRO A 93 13.33 -18.74 -8.05
N ILE A 94 13.65 -17.53 -8.56
CA ILE A 94 15.04 -17.13 -8.83
C ILE A 94 15.81 -16.92 -7.52
N ILE A 95 15.32 -16.04 -6.64
CA ILE A 95 15.94 -15.76 -5.34
C ILE A 95 15.62 -16.82 -4.26
N ARG A 96 14.80 -17.82 -4.59
CA ARG A 96 14.41 -18.94 -3.73
C ARG A 96 13.86 -18.54 -2.36
N SER A 97 13.10 -17.45 -2.30
CA SER A 97 12.55 -16.89 -1.06
C SER A 97 11.08 -16.52 -1.22
N PHE A 98 10.35 -16.49 -0.10
CA PHE A 98 9.01 -15.94 -0.06
C PHE A 98 9.07 -14.42 0.07
N TYR A 99 8.20 -13.73 -0.67
CA TYR A 99 8.06 -12.28 -0.59
C TYR A 99 6.59 -11.91 -0.39
N ILE A 100 6.36 -10.70 0.11
CA ILE A 100 5.01 -10.17 0.34
C ILE A 100 4.44 -9.73 -1.00
N THR A 101 3.27 -10.24 -1.37
CA THR A 101 2.53 -9.77 -2.56
C THR A 101 1.45 -8.78 -2.17
N ASP A 102 0.77 -9.03 -1.06
CA ASP A 102 -0.23 -8.11 -0.53
C ASP A 102 -0.01 -7.95 0.97
N PHE A 103 -0.16 -6.74 1.51
CA PHE A 103 -0.30 -6.56 2.95
C PHE A 103 -1.32 -5.47 3.29
N LEU A 104 -2.04 -5.71 4.38
CA LEU A 104 -2.94 -4.78 5.00
C LEU A 104 -2.54 -4.57 6.45
N ALA A 105 -2.14 -3.34 6.78
CA ALA A 105 -1.80 -2.91 8.13
C ALA A 105 -2.94 -2.08 8.72
N ASN A 106 -3.48 -2.51 9.85
CA ASN A 106 -4.41 -1.72 10.64
C ASN A 106 -3.63 -0.95 11.70
N LEU A 107 -3.45 0.36 11.55
CA LEU A 107 -2.67 1.18 12.48
C LEU A 107 -3.38 1.45 13.81
N GLY A 108 -4.61 0.94 13.97
CA GLY A 108 -5.49 1.38 15.03
C GLY A 108 -6.06 2.77 14.76
N ASN A 109 -6.99 3.19 15.62
CA ASN A 109 -7.60 4.53 15.58
C ASN A 109 -8.25 4.89 14.23
N GLY A 110 -8.76 3.92 13.48
CA GLY A 110 -9.49 4.22 12.27
C GLY A 110 -8.61 4.57 11.08
N ILE A 111 -7.38 4.02 10.99
CA ILE A 111 -6.51 4.15 9.82
C ILE A 111 -6.01 2.76 9.39
N MET A 112 -6.23 2.40 8.13
CA MET A 112 -5.75 1.16 7.52
C MET A 112 -4.95 1.46 6.25
N ILE A 113 -3.78 0.85 6.12
CA ILE A 113 -2.88 0.98 4.96
C ILE A 113 -2.85 -0.34 4.20
N ASP A 114 -3.21 -0.27 2.92
CA ASP A 114 -3.37 -1.39 2.02
C ASP A 114 -2.39 -1.28 0.84
N CYS A 115 -1.60 -2.33 0.64
CA CYS A 115 -0.67 -2.47 -0.47
C CYS A 115 -0.96 -3.79 -1.19
N GLU A 116 -1.40 -3.69 -2.45
CA GLU A 116 -1.78 -4.83 -3.28
C GLU A 116 -0.86 -4.95 -4.49
N ASN A 117 -0.61 -6.17 -4.94
CA ASN A 117 0.20 -6.49 -6.12
C ASN A 117 1.65 -5.98 -6.01
N CYS A 118 2.26 -6.16 -4.86
CA CYS A 118 3.68 -5.93 -4.66
C CYS A 118 4.50 -6.89 -5.53
N GLN A 119 5.61 -6.38 -6.07
CA GLN A 119 6.47 -7.10 -7.02
C GLN A 119 7.94 -6.98 -6.60
N LEU A 120 8.71 -8.04 -6.78
CA LEU A 120 10.16 -7.98 -6.68
C LEU A 120 10.75 -7.67 -8.05
N ILE A 121 11.54 -6.59 -8.14
CA ILE A 121 12.20 -6.15 -9.38
C ILE A 121 13.64 -5.73 -9.07
N ASN A 122 14.59 -6.12 -9.92
CA ASN A 122 16.02 -5.77 -9.81
C ASN A 122 16.46 -4.66 -10.80
N ASP A 123 15.68 -4.38 -11.84
CA ASP A 123 15.87 -3.27 -12.78
C ASP A 123 15.44 -1.92 -12.16
N ILE A 124 16.16 -1.46 -11.13
CA ILE A 124 15.79 -0.30 -10.31
C ILE A 124 16.92 0.73 -10.21
N ASP A 125 16.61 1.99 -10.49
CA ASP A 125 17.37 3.15 -10.06
C ASP A 125 16.87 3.63 -8.69
N ASN A 126 17.80 3.79 -7.76
CA ASN A 126 17.53 3.97 -6.33
C ASN A 126 18.07 5.33 -5.85
N PRO A 127 17.41 6.45 -6.20
CA PRO A 127 17.89 7.80 -5.88
C PRO A 127 17.97 8.05 -4.37
N ASN A 128 17.10 7.37 -3.60
CA ASN A 128 17.01 7.49 -2.16
C ASN A 128 17.97 6.56 -1.39
N LYS A 129 18.80 5.78 -2.11
CA LYS A 129 19.82 4.88 -1.55
C LYS A 129 19.28 3.91 -0.49
N TYR A 130 18.06 3.40 -0.70
CA TYR A 130 17.51 2.35 0.15
C TYR A 130 18.35 1.08 0.05
N LYS A 131 18.40 0.31 1.14
CA LYS A 131 19.00 -1.03 1.10
C LYS A 131 18.10 -1.94 0.25
N SER A 132 18.70 -2.75 -0.63
CA SER A 132 17.98 -3.81 -1.34
C SER A 132 17.40 -4.86 -0.38
N ASP A 133 16.34 -5.53 -0.81
CA ASP A 133 15.47 -6.33 0.07
C ASP A 133 15.89 -7.79 0.23
N GLY A 134 16.93 -8.21 -0.49
CA GLY A 134 17.53 -9.52 -0.33
C GLY A 134 17.92 -10.14 -1.65
N PHE A 135 19.24 -10.19 -1.86
CA PHE A 135 19.96 -10.82 -2.97
C PHE A 135 19.72 -10.19 -4.34
N ASP A 136 20.82 -9.97 -5.09
CA ASP A 136 20.82 -9.53 -6.49
C ASP A 136 20.11 -8.20 -6.79
N ASP A 137 20.22 -7.23 -5.87
CA ASP A 137 19.68 -5.87 -6.02
C ASP A 137 18.17 -5.80 -6.31
N TYR A 138 17.42 -6.82 -5.88
CA TYR A 138 15.95 -6.79 -5.92
C TYR A 138 15.38 -5.81 -4.87
N PHE A 139 14.35 -5.07 -5.30
CA PHE A 139 13.51 -4.22 -4.48
C PHE A 139 12.08 -4.71 -4.54
N LEU A 140 11.42 -4.78 -3.38
CA LEU A 140 10.01 -5.04 -3.26
C LEU A 140 9.25 -3.73 -3.40
N ILE A 141 8.50 -3.61 -4.49
CA ILE A 141 7.86 -2.37 -4.90
C ILE A 141 6.36 -2.56 -5.10
N VAL A 142 5.63 -1.46 -5.04
CA VAL A 142 4.20 -1.41 -5.34
C VAL A 142 3.87 -0.15 -6.14
N GLU A 143 2.88 -0.22 -7.03
CA GLU A 143 2.48 0.94 -7.83
C GLU A 143 1.68 1.96 -7.01
N LYS A 144 0.82 1.45 -6.13
CA LYS A 144 -0.15 2.25 -5.39
C LYS A 144 -0.26 1.75 -3.96
N VAL A 145 -0.39 2.70 -3.04
CA VAL A 145 -0.74 2.44 -1.63
C VAL A 145 -2.06 3.12 -1.36
N ARG A 146 -2.99 2.40 -0.74
CA ARG A 146 -4.31 2.92 -0.37
C ARG A 146 -4.38 3.10 1.14
N ILE A 147 -4.75 4.29 1.58
CA ILE A 147 -5.03 4.59 2.99
C ILE A 147 -6.53 4.76 3.13
N ASN A 148 -7.17 3.94 3.97
CA ASN A 148 -8.55 4.08 4.37
C ASN A 148 -8.59 4.66 5.79
N TYR A 149 -9.37 5.69 6.03
CA TYR A 149 -9.36 6.41 7.31
C TYR A 149 -10.70 7.01 7.72
N LEU A 150 -10.88 7.28 9.01
CA LEU A 150 -12.04 8.02 9.52
C LEU A 150 -11.93 9.53 9.21
N PRO A 151 -13.04 10.24 8.94
CA PRO A 151 -13.01 11.65 8.50
C PRO A 151 -12.24 12.62 9.41
N GLU A 152 -12.16 12.35 10.71
CA GLU A 152 -11.39 13.15 11.67
C GLU A 152 -9.88 13.13 11.42
N HIS A 153 -9.37 12.14 10.67
CA HIS A 153 -7.96 12.02 10.31
C HIS A 153 -7.61 12.63 8.96
N ASP A 154 -8.55 13.33 8.30
CA ASP A 154 -8.37 13.86 6.94
C ASP A 154 -7.12 14.74 6.81
N ILE A 155 -6.92 15.69 7.72
CA ILE A 155 -5.75 16.59 7.69
C ILE A 155 -4.46 15.78 7.87
N TYR A 156 -4.41 14.94 8.90
CA TYR A 156 -3.23 14.13 9.19
C TYR A 156 -2.87 13.18 8.03
N VAL A 157 -3.87 12.51 7.46
CA VAL A 157 -3.64 11.54 6.38
C VAL A 157 -3.19 12.24 5.11
N ASN A 158 -3.82 13.35 4.72
CA ASN A 158 -3.47 14.03 3.47
C ASN A 158 -2.14 14.79 3.59
N ASP A 159 -1.93 15.55 4.67
CA ASP A 159 -0.82 16.50 4.76
C ASP A 159 0.47 15.84 5.27
N GLU A 160 0.37 14.85 6.16
CA GLU A 160 1.52 14.21 6.79
C GLU A 160 1.78 12.81 6.25
N LEU A 161 0.83 11.89 6.43
CA LEU A 161 1.05 10.47 6.15
C LEU A 161 1.22 10.20 4.65
N ALA A 162 0.29 10.67 3.82
CA ALA A 162 0.34 10.45 2.37
C ALA A 162 1.57 11.11 1.74
N SER A 163 1.87 12.34 2.16
CA SER A 163 3.08 13.07 1.76
C SER A 163 4.34 12.27 2.10
N LYS A 164 4.45 11.78 3.34
CA LYS A 164 5.61 11.00 3.78
C LYS A 164 5.75 9.70 3.00
N LEU A 165 4.69 8.92 2.86
CA LEU A 165 4.72 7.66 2.12
C LEU A 165 5.06 7.86 0.63
N SER A 166 4.60 8.95 0.02
CA SER A 166 4.92 9.27 -1.38
C SER A 166 6.42 9.53 -1.62
N SER A 167 7.17 9.89 -0.57
CA SER A 167 8.62 10.07 -0.64
C SER A 167 9.40 8.75 -0.68
N PHE A 168 8.77 7.62 -0.34
CA PHE A 168 9.39 6.31 -0.29
C PHE A 168 9.38 5.62 -1.65
N TYR A 169 10.04 6.23 -2.63
CA TYR A 169 10.02 5.74 -4.00
C TYR A 169 11.38 5.26 -4.50
N VAL A 170 11.33 4.37 -5.47
CA VAL A 170 12.42 3.99 -6.36
C VAL A 170 11.95 4.14 -7.81
N LEU A 171 12.87 4.12 -8.77
CA LEU A 171 12.57 4.31 -10.19
C LEU A 171 12.83 3.01 -10.93
N GLN A 172 11.81 2.43 -11.55
CA GLN A 172 12.01 1.28 -12.42
C GLN A 172 12.74 1.73 -13.70
N THR A 173 13.87 1.11 -14.02
CA THR A 173 14.57 1.41 -15.26
C THR A 173 13.77 0.87 -16.44
N LYS A 174 13.73 1.59 -17.56
CA LYS A 174 13.12 1.06 -18.78
C LYS A 174 14.02 -0.06 -19.28
N SER A 175 13.63 -1.31 -19.04
CA SER A 175 14.28 -2.46 -19.67
C SER A 175 14.13 -2.29 -21.18
N THR A 176 15.24 -1.97 -21.85
CA THR A 176 15.26 -1.79 -23.30
C THR A 176 15.36 -3.19 -23.90
N THR A 177 14.25 -3.76 -24.34
CA THR A 177 14.31 -5.02 -25.10
C THR A 177 14.98 -4.70 -26.44
N ILE A 178 16.28 -4.96 -26.56
CA ILE A 178 16.97 -4.95 -27.85
C ILE A 178 16.45 -6.16 -28.62
N GLN A 179 15.44 -5.97 -29.46
CA GLN A 179 15.09 -6.96 -30.48
C GLN A 179 16.23 -6.96 -31.50
N VAL A 180 17.12 -7.94 -31.39
CA VAL A 180 18.07 -8.26 -32.46
C VAL A 180 17.26 -8.94 -33.57
N ASN A 181 16.84 -8.15 -34.57
CA ASN A 181 16.35 -8.71 -35.83
C ASN A 181 17.58 -9.17 -36.63
N CYS A 182 17.81 -10.48 -36.68
CA CYS A 182 18.73 -11.07 -37.65
C CYS A 182 18.05 -11.08 -39.03
N PHE A 183 18.68 -10.45 -40.02
CA PHE A 183 18.31 -10.55 -41.44
C PHE A 183 19.14 -11.63 -42.13
#